data_AF-A0A973U2S9-F1
#
_entry.id   AF-A0A973U2S9-F1
#
_cell.length_a   1.000
_cell.length_b   1.000
_cell.length_c   1.000
_cell.angle_alpha   90.00
_cell.angle_beta   90.00
_cell.angle_gamma   90.00
#
_symmetry.space_group_name_H-M   'P 1'
#
loop_
_entity.id
_entity.type
_entity.pdbx_description
1 polymer ?
#
loop_
_entity_poly.entity_id
_entity_poly.type
_entity_poly.pdbx_seq_one_letter_code
_entity_poly.pdbx_strand_id
1 'polypeptide(L)'
;MSSSVIIKYVNPWKFRREQNEARVAALRQRDGDNCSRCRRALRFDLTPGHDLMPKVEEVIARSAGGSEALDNLVLTHVRCNAKHGCDTAEVKERARIKNEAALFAKSKQRVRKRA
;
A
#
# COMPACT_ATOMS: atom_id res chain seq x y z
N MET A 1 26.33 14.51 -18.20
CA MET A 1 25.79 13.13 -18.19
C MET A 1 25.26 12.88 -16.79
N SER A 2 23.94 12.91 -16.59
CA SER A 2 23.34 12.78 -15.25
C SER A 2 23.72 11.43 -14.63
N SER A 3 24.32 11.46 -13.44
CA SER A 3 24.80 10.27 -12.71
C SER A 3 23.74 9.14 -12.62
N SER A 4 22.46 9.51 -12.71
CA SER A 4 21.29 8.63 -12.74
C SER A 4 21.28 7.63 -13.90
N VAL A 5 21.81 7.99 -15.08
CA VAL A 5 21.81 7.09 -16.25
C VAL A 5 22.83 5.98 -16.08
N ILE A 6 24.03 6.29 -15.57
CA ILE A 6 25.10 5.30 -15.35
C ILE A 6 24.67 4.31 -14.26
N ILE A 7 24.07 4.79 -13.16
CA ILE A 7 23.60 3.95 -12.06
C ILE A 7 22.53 2.95 -12.52
N LYS A 8 21.65 3.32 -13.47
CA LYS A 8 20.64 2.42 -14.03
C LYS A 8 21.23 1.14 -14.63
N TYR A 9 22.40 1.23 -15.26
CA TYR A 9 23.05 0.10 -15.95
C TYR A 9 24.08 -0.61 -15.07
N VAL A 10 24.81 0.14 -14.23
CA VAL A 10 25.87 -0.42 -13.36
C VAL A 10 25.28 -1.05 -12.09
N ASN A 11 24.21 -0.47 -11.55
CA ASN A 11 23.52 -0.98 -10.37
C ASN A 11 21.98 -0.88 -10.50
N PRO A 12 21.37 -1.74 -11.34
CA PRO A 12 19.94 -1.71 -11.61
C PRO A 12 19.06 -1.97 -10.38
N TRP A 13 19.58 -2.68 -9.36
CA TRP A 13 18.82 -2.97 -8.14
C TRP A 13 18.75 -1.76 -7.20
N LYS A 14 19.83 -0.98 -7.06
CA LYS A 14 19.83 0.26 -6.30
C LYS A 14 18.91 1.29 -6.94
N PHE A 15 18.99 1.46 -8.26
CA PHE A 15 18.13 2.38 -9.00
C PHE A 15 16.64 2.05 -8.82
N ARG A 16 16.26 0.75 -8.90
CA ARG A 16 14.88 0.32 -8.67
C ARG A 16 14.40 0.58 -7.23
N ARG A 17 15.28 0.42 -6.24
CA ARG A 17 14.97 0.76 -4.84
C ARG A 17 14.69 2.24 -4.66
N GLU A 18 15.57 3.11 -5.18
CA GLU A 18 15.40 4.56 -5.11
C GLU A 18 14.10 5.01 -5.79
N GLN A 19 13.77 4.46 -6.96
CA GLN A 19 12.48 4.73 -7.60
C GLN A 19 11.28 4.28 -6.77
N ASN A 20 11.36 3.10 -6.15
CA ASN A 20 10.28 2.61 -5.30
C ASN A 20 10.11 3.47 -4.05
N GLU A 21 11.20 3.91 -3.42
CA GLU A 21 11.19 4.83 -2.28
C GLU A 21 10.56 6.17 -2.67
N ALA A 22 10.93 6.73 -3.83
CA ALA A 22 10.31 7.94 -4.36
C ALA A 22 8.81 7.77 -4.64
N ARG A 23 8.40 6.64 -5.21
CA ARG A 23 6.97 6.30 -5.42
C ARG A 23 6.21 6.20 -4.09
N VAL A 24 6.78 5.53 -3.09
CA VAL A 24 6.18 5.42 -1.76
C VAL A 24 6.04 6.79 -1.11
N ALA A 25 7.05 7.66 -1.23
CA ALA A 25 6.98 9.02 -0.71
C ALA A 25 5.87 9.85 -1.39
N ALA A 26 5.76 9.79 -2.72
CA ALA A 26 4.71 10.47 -3.47
C ALA A 26 3.30 9.97 -3.08
N LEU A 27 3.12 8.66 -2.96
CA LEU A 27 1.85 8.07 -2.55
C LEU A 27 1.52 8.40 -1.09
N ARG A 28 2.51 8.43 -0.21
CA ARG A 28 2.34 8.82 1.19
C ARG A 28 1.89 10.28 1.30
N GLN A 29 2.44 11.18 0.47
CA GLN A 29 2.02 12.57 0.43
C GLN A 29 0.56 12.73 -0.03
N ARG A 30 0.11 11.90 -0.99
CA ARG A 30 -1.26 11.94 -1.52
C ARG A 30 -2.29 11.28 -0.60
N ASP A 31 -2.01 10.05 -0.16
CA ASP A 31 -2.97 9.18 0.53
C ASP A 31 -2.83 9.23 2.07
N GLY A 32 -1.72 9.80 2.56
CA GLY A 32 -1.35 9.80 3.96
C GLY A 32 -0.76 8.47 4.44
N ASP A 33 -0.89 8.23 5.75
CA ASP A 33 -0.26 7.10 6.44
C ASP A 33 -1.19 5.90 6.63
N ASN A 34 -2.33 5.83 5.93
CA ASN A 34 -3.32 4.77 6.11
C ASN A 34 -3.32 3.78 4.94
N CYS A 35 -3.43 2.49 5.26
CA CYS A 35 -3.58 1.43 4.27
C CYS A 35 -4.92 1.59 3.53
N SER A 36 -4.88 1.64 2.20
CA SER A 36 -6.08 1.80 1.36
C SER A 36 -7.13 0.69 1.60
N ARG A 37 -6.68 -0.54 1.86
CA ARG A 37 -7.56 -1.72 2.04
C ARG A 37 -8.22 -1.81 3.42
N CYS A 38 -7.44 -1.62 4.49
CA CYS A 38 -7.92 -1.86 5.85
C CYS A 38 -8.05 -0.60 6.70
N ARG A 39 -7.71 0.57 6.14
CA ARG A 39 -7.76 1.90 6.78
C ARG A 39 -6.98 2.02 8.11
N ARG A 40 -6.10 1.06 8.40
CA ARG A 40 -5.19 1.14 9.56
C ARG A 40 -3.88 1.80 9.15
N ALA A 41 -3.20 2.42 10.13
CA ALA A 41 -1.91 3.05 9.92
C ALA A 41 -0.86 2.08 9.34
N LEU A 42 -0.12 2.56 8.35
CA LEU A 42 1.09 1.97 7.80
C LEU A 42 2.26 2.31 8.72
N ARG A 43 3.23 1.41 8.79
CA ARG A 43 4.42 1.58 9.64
C ARG A 43 5.66 1.66 8.76
N PHE A 44 6.14 2.89 8.54
CA PHE A 44 7.31 3.21 7.72
C PHE A 44 8.63 3.05 8.49
N ASP A 45 8.55 2.95 9.81
CA ASP A 45 9.65 2.80 10.77
C ASP A 45 10.18 1.35 10.87
N LEU A 46 9.45 0.39 10.31
CA LEU A 46 9.76 -1.03 10.45
C LEU A 46 10.78 -1.53 9.42
N THR A 47 11.49 -2.58 9.81
CA THR A 47 12.47 -3.25 8.94
C THR A 47 11.81 -3.87 7.71
N PRO A 48 12.50 -3.86 6.54
CA PRO A 48 12.06 -4.53 5.31
C PRO A 48 11.50 -5.94 5.56
N GLY A 49 10.32 -6.22 5.01
CA GLY A 49 9.67 -7.54 5.10
C GLY A 49 8.65 -7.67 6.23
N HIS A 50 8.51 -6.68 7.11
CA HIS A 50 7.50 -6.73 8.16
C HIS A 50 6.06 -6.58 7.60
N ASP A 51 5.10 -7.32 8.15
CA ASP A 51 3.71 -7.39 7.70
C ASP A 51 2.98 -6.05 7.61
N LEU A 52 3.31 -5.13 8.52
CA LEU A 52 2.74 -3.78 8.64
C LEU A 52 3.46 -2.72 7.80
N MET A 53 4.47 -3.11 7.02
CA MET A 53 5.12 -2.17 6.13
C MET A 53 4.23 -1.74 4.97
N PRO A 54 4.46 -0.53 4.43
CA PRO A 54 3.87 -0.11 3.18
C PRO A 54 4.39 -0.95 2.00
N LYS A 55 3.46 -1.30 1.13
CA LYS A 55 3.71 -1.90 -0.18
C LYS A 55 2.88 -1.15 -1.21
N VAL A 56 3.49 -0.86 -2.35
CA VAL A 56 2.80 -0.27 -3.49
C VAL A 56 2.00 -1.37 -4.19
N GLU A 57 0.72 -1.12 -4.41
CA GLU A 57 -0.19 -2.00 -5.15
C GLU A 57 -0.84 -1.23 -6.29
N GLU A 58 -1.08 -1.91 -7.41
CA GLU A 58 -1.93 -1.43 -8.50
C GLU A 58 -3.42 -1.63 -8.12
N VAL A 59 -4.25 -0.58 -8.29
CA VAL A 59 -5.71 -0.66 -8.06
C VAL A 59 -6.35 -1.53 -9.14
N ILE A 60 -6.05 -1.22 -10.39
CA ILE A 60 -6.36 -2.04 -11.55
C ILE A 60 -5.07 -2.76 -11.93
N ALA A 61 -5.09 -4.09 -11.90
CA ALA A 61 -3.95 -4.89 -12.29
C ALA A 61 -3.55 -4.60 -13.74
N ARG A 62 -2.24 -4.58 -14.02
CA ARG A 62 -1.72 -4.42 -15.38
C ARG A 62 -2.30 -5.40 -16.40
N SER A 63 -2.53 -6.65 -16.00
CA SER A 63 -3.17 -7.67 -16.85
C SER A 63 -4.62 -7.33 -17.22
N ALA A 64 -5.28 -6.48 -16.45
CA ALA A 64 -6.62 -5.97 -16.70
C ALA A 64 -6.61 -4.56 -17.33
N GLY A 65 -5.46 -4.10 -17.86
CA GLY A 65 -5.32 -2.79 -18.51
C GLY A 65 -4.90 -1.65 -17.57
N GLY A 66 -4.45 -1.96 -16.35
CA GLY A 66 -3.94 -0.95 -15.42
C GLY A 66 -2.64 -0.28 -15.89
N SER A 67 -2.49 1.01 -15.58
CA SER A 67 -1.28 1.78 -15.87
C SER A 67 -0.29 1.77 -14.70
N GLU A 68 0.99 2.05 -14.97
CA GLU A 68 1.99 2.32 -13.92
C GLU A 68 1.94 3.76 -13.38
N ALA A 69 0.93 4.55 -13.77
CA ALA A 69 0.79 5.92 -13.31
C ALA A 69 0.46 5.97 -11.81
N LEU A 70 0.87 7.04 -11.13
CA LEU A 70 0.62 7.22 -9.69
C LEU A 70 -0.87 7.09 -9.34
N ASP A 71 -1.78 7.50 -10.24
CA ASP A 71 -3.22 7.46 -10.03
C ASP A 71 -3.78 6.03 -9.89
N ASN A 72 -3.13 5.05 -10.52
CA ASN A 72 -3.49 3.64 -10.41
C ASN A 72 -2.73 2.92 -9.28
N LEU A 73 -1.87 3.62 -8.53
CA LEU A 73 -1.09 3.04 -7.44
C LEU A 73 -1.65 3.48 -6.09
N VAL A 74 -1.63 2.58 -5.11
CA VAL A 74 -2.04 2.83 -3.72
C VAL A 74 -1.09 2.17 -2.74
N LEU A 75 -1.07 2.67 -1.50
CA LEU A 75 -0.33 2.05 -0.41
C LEU A 75 -1.20 1.05 0.37
N THR A 76 -0.67 -0.16 0.55
CA THR A 76 -1.27 -1.22 1.36
C THR A 76 -0.26 -1.86 2.29
N HIS A 77 -0.72 -2.58 3.32
CA HIS A 77 0.18 -3.40 4.12
C HIS A 77 0.67 -4.60 3.32
N VAL A 78 1.91 -5.04 3.54
CA VAL A 78 2.46 -6.28 2.96
C VAL A 78 1.51 -7.47 3.18
N ARG A 79 1.04 -7.68 4.41
CA ARG A 79 0.10 -8.76 4.73
C ARG A 79 -1.25 -8.61 4.03
N CYS A 80 -1.73 -7.36 3.92
CA CYS A 80 -3.03 -7.09 3.34
C CYS A 80 -2.98 -7.38 1.85
N ASN A 81 -1.91 -6.97 1.19
CA ASN A 81 -1.65 -7.30 -0.20
C ASN A 81 -1.60 -8.82 -0.42
N ALA A 82 -0.80 -9.54 0.38
CA ALA A 82 -0.63 -10.99 0.27
C ALA A 82 -1.95 -11.76 0.42
N LYS A 83 -2.82 -11.34 1.35
CA LYS A 83 -4.09 -12.02 1.62
C LYS A 83 -5.08 -12.00 0.43
N HIS A 84 -5.04 -10.95 -0.39
CA HIS A 84 -5.99 -10.77 -1.50
C HIS A 84 -5.25 -10.66 -2.85
N GLY A 85 -4.14 -11.38 -3.00
CA GLY A 85 -3.38 -11.40 -4.26
C GLY A 85 -4.16 -12.04 -5.40
N CYS A 86 -5.05 -12.99 -5.09
CA CYS A 86 -5.85 -13.74 -6.07
C CYS A 86 -7.30 -13.26 -6.15
N ASP A 87 -7.69 -12.25 -5.36
CA ASP A 87 -9.08 -11.83 -5.28
C ASP A 87 -9.44 -10.88 -6.42
N THR A 88 -10.65 -11.04 -6.96
CA THR A 88 -11.22 -10.09 -7.93
C THR A 88 -11.46 -8.73 -7.28
N ALA A 89 -11.58 -7.67 -8.10
CA ALA A 89 -11.84 -6.32 -7.61
C ALA A 89 -13.09 -6.23 -6.71
N GLU A 90 -14.16 -6.95 -7.07
CA GLU A 90 -15.40 -7.02 -6.29
C GLU A 90 -15.19 -7.64 -4.91
N VAL A 91 -14.39 -8.70 -4.82
CA VAL A 91 -14.08 -9.37 -3.54
C VAL A 91 -13.23 -8.45 -2.66
N LYS A 92 -12.25 -7.75 -3.25
CA LYS A 92 -11.44 -6.75 -2.55
C LYS A 92 -12.33 -5.65 -1.97
N GLU A 93 -13.30 -5.15 -2.72
CA GLU A 93 -14.22 -4.10 -2.28
C GLU A 93 -15.14 -4.58 -1.15
N ARG A 94 -15.72 -5.78 -1.26
CA ARG A 94 -16.50 -6.39 -0.16
C ARG A 94 -15.68 -6.54 1.11
N ALA A 95 -14.42 -6.96 0.99
CA ALA A 95 -13.51 -7.08 2.12
C ALA A 95 -13.20 -5.72 2.75
N ARG A 96 -13.07 -4.65 1.95
CA ARG A 96 -12.89 -3.27 2.44
C ARG A 96 -14.08 -2.83 3.28
N ILE A 97 -15.30 -2.96 2.77
CA ILE A 97 -16.53 -2.59 3.47
C ILE A 97 -16.64 -3.34 4.81
N LYS A 98 -16.37 -4.65 4.80
CA LYS A 98 -16.37 -5.48 6.01
C LYS A 98 -15.33 -5.00 7.05
N ASN A 99 -14.13 -4.64 6.59
CA ASN A 99 -13.07 -4.14 7.47
C ASN A 99 -13.43 -2.77 8.08
N GLU A 100 -14.02 -1.88 7.29
CA GLU A 100 -14.49 -0.56 7.74
C GLU A 100 -15.58 -0.73 8.81
N ALA A 101 -16.60 -1.57 8.55
CA ALA A 101 -17.65 -1.88 9.53
C ALA A 101 -17.07 -2.45 10.84
N ALA A 102 -16.09 -3.34 10.75
CA ALA A 102 -15.44 -3.92 11.93
C ALA A 102 -14.63 -2.89 12.74
N LEU A 103 -14.02 -1.89 12.09
CA LEU A 103 -13.34 -0.79 12.79
C LEU A 103 -14.34 0.08 13.57
N PHE A 104 -15.46 0.45 12.94
CA PHE A 104 -16.53 1.21 13.60
C PHE A 104 -17.17 0.44 14.77
N ALA A 105 -17.36 -0.87 14.65
CA ALA A 105 -17.87 -1.68 15.76
C ALA A 105 -16.90 -1.71 16.95
N LYS A 106 -15.60 -1.86 16.69
CA LYS A 106 -14.56 -1.86 17.73
C LYS A 106 -14.41 -0.51 18.42
N SER A 107 -14.55 0.60 17.68
CA SER A 107 -14.49 1.94 18.29
C SER A 107 -15.65 2.15 19.27
N LYS A 108 -16.89 1.77 18.89
CA LYS A 108 -18.06 1.81 19.78
C LYS A 108 -17.89 0.97 21.05
N GLN A 109 -17.34 -0.24 20.93
CA GLN A 109 -17.07 -1.10 22.09
C GLN A 109 -16.04 -0.49 23.06
N ARG A 110 -14.99 0.18 22.55
CA ARG A 110 -13.99 0.84 23.40
C ARG A 110 -14.56 2.01 24.19
N VAL A 111 -15.49 2.78 23.60
CA VAL A 111 -16.18 3.87 24.29
C VAL A 111 -17.04 3.34 25.44
N ARG A 112 -17.83 2.29 25.19
CA ARG A 112 -18.69 1.67 26.22
C ARG A 112 -17.91 1.09 27.41
N LYS A 113 -16.69 0.59 27.19
CA LYS A 113 -15.84 0.04 28.27
C LYS A 113 -15.16 1.10 29.14
N ARG A 114 -15.16 2.37 28.71
CA ARG A 114 -14.50 3.48 29.41
C ARG A 114 -15.47 4.37 30.18
N ALA A 115 -16.77 4.21 29.96
CA ALA A 115 -17.85 4.86 30.70
C ALA A 115 -18.25 3.97 31.88
#